data_AF-A0A7V0Q803-F1
#
_entry.id   AF-A0A7V0Q803-F1
#
_cell.length_a   1.000
_cell.length_b   1.000
_cell.length_c   1.000
_cell.angle_alpha   90.00
_cell.angle_beta   90.00
_cell.angle_gamma   90.00
#
_symmetry.space_group_name_H-M   'P 1'
#
loop_
_entity.id
_entity.type
_entity.pdbx_description
1 polymer ?
#
loop_
_entity_poly.entity_id
_entity_poly.type
_entity_poly.pdbx_seq_one_letter_code
_entity_poly.pdbx_strand_id
1 'polypeptide(L)'
;MVRYNTFYDTYTDMEKTLKGKITWLTEKDFSFLKSLYDYKVKSEHKDGAIQELFIKFLKHFKIKSFRAYRKIQIEPKIFRKNLRVLFYIMPLTRREYLKAIKKLVENGKIKRVKLNNGGRERYHYQLK
;
A
#
# COMPACT_ATOMS: atom_id res chain seq x y z
N MET A 1 -5.34 -16.01 -15.54
CA MET A 1 -4.96 -15.82 -14.11
C MET A 1 -3.89 -14.74 -14.03
N VAL A 2 -4.25 -13.47 -13.80
CA VAL A 2 -3.26 -12.37 -13.74
C VAL A 2 -2.42 -12.54 -12.47
N ARG A 3 -1.20 -13.05 -12.61
CA ARG A 3 -0.21 -13.08 -11.52
C ARG A 3 0.14 -11.63 -11.21
N TYR A 4 -0.36 -11.11 -10.09
CA TYR A 4 0.04 -9.80 -9.57
C TYR A 4 1.47 -9.91 -9.02
N ASN A 5 2.48 -10.03 -9.90
CA ASN A 5 3.84 -9.61 -9.56
C ASN A 5 3.79 -8.08 -9.55
N THR A 6 3.51 -7.50 -8.38
CA THR A 6 3.38 -6.04 -8.17
C THR A 6 4.70 -5.38 -7.81
N PHE A 7 5.83 -6.02 -8.09
CA PHE A 7 7.13 -5.36 -7.98
C PHE A 7 7.61 -5.01 -9.38
N TYR A 8 7.93 -3.74 -9.58
CA TYR A 8 8.56 -3.26 -10.79
C TYR A 8 10.07 -3.43 -10.63
N ASP A 9 10.74 -3.91 -11.68
CA ASP A 9 12.19 -4.14 -11.66
C ASP A 9 12.97 -2.82 -11.59
N THR A 10 12.40 -1.74 -12.13
CA THR A 10 12.97 -0.39 -12.04
C THR A 10 11.92 0.64 -11.62
N TYR A 11 12.40 1.75 -11.01
CA TYR A 11 11.54 2.90 -10.72
C TYR A 11 10.97 3.52 -12.01
N THR A 12 11.75 3.57 -13.08
CA THR A 12 11.33 4.12 -14.38
C THR A 12 10.12 3.37 -14.95
N ASP A 13 10.11 2.04 -14.85
CA ASP A 13 8.97 1.21 -15.29
C ASP A 13 7.73 1.43 -14.44
N MET A 14 7.92 1.57 -13.12
CA MET A 14 6.85 1.94 -12.21
C MET A 14 6.27 3.31 -12.58
N GLU A 15 7.11 4.33 -12.72
CA GLU A 15 6.71 5.69 -13.07
C GLU A 15 5.95 5.74 -14.39
N LYS A 16 6.47 5.12 -15.45
CA LYS A 16 5.81 5.04 -16.77
C LYS A 16 4.44 4.37 -16.66
N THR A 17 4.34 3.26 -15.94
CA THR A 17 3.09 2.53 -15.74
C THR A 17 2.07 3.37 -14.96
N LEU A 18 2.53 4.10 -13.95
CA LEU A 18 1.70 4.95 -13.12
C LEU A 18 1.18 6.16 -13.88
N LYS A 19 2.04 6.86 -14.63
CA LYS A 19 1.63 7.96 -15.51
C LYS A 19 0.58 7.52 -16.53
N GLY A 20 0.70 6.30 -17.08
CA GLY A 20 -0.27 5.75 -18.03
C GLY A 20 -1.61 5.29 -17.42
N LYS A 21 -1.67 5.01 -16.11
CA LYS A 21 -2.88 4.45 -15.45
C LYS A 21 -3.54 5.41 -14.45
N ILE A 22 -2.80 6.39 -13.95
CA ILE A 22 -3.18 7.19 -12.78
C ILE A 22 -2.82 8.65 -13.03
N THR A 23 -3.78 9.36 -13.64
CA THR A 23 -3.59 10.75 -14.10
C THR A 23 -3.67 11.80 -12.99
N TRP A 24 -4.01 11.41 -11.75
CA TRP A 24 -4.14 12.35 -10.63
C TRP A 24 -2.88 12.45 -9.76
N LEU A 25 -1.86 11.62 -10.01
CA LEU A 25 -0.58 11.72 -9.30
C LEU A 25 0.18 12.97 -9.76
N THR A 26 0.63 13.75 -8.80
CA THR A 26 1.45 14.95 -9.02
C THR A 26 2.93 14.58 -9.11
N GLU A 27 3.77 15.48 -9.63
CA GLU A 27 5.23 15.29 -9.61
C GLU A 27 5.77 15.11 -8.19
N LYS A 28 5.16 15.79 -7.21
CA LYS A 28 5.49 15.60 -5.79
C LYS A 28 5.20 14.18 -5.32
N ASP A 29 4.10 13.57 -5.79
CA ASP A 29 3.78 12.17 -5.48
C ASP A 29 4.80 11.23 -6.11
N PHE A 30 5.22 11.48 -7.36
CA PHE A 30 6.28 10.69 -8.00
C PHE A 30 7.61 10.80 -7.26
N SER A 31 8.05 12.01 -6.90
CA SER A 31 9.26 12.21 -6.09
C SER A 31 9.19 11.45 -4.75
N PHE A 32 8.02 11.46 -4.11
CA PHE A 32 7.80 10.68 -2.90
C PHE A 32 7.90 9.16 -3.17
N LEU A 33 7.22 8.65 -4.20
CA LEU A 33 7.25 7.23 -4.57
C LEU A 33 8.67 6.76 -4.93
N LYS A 34 9.48 7.62 -5.57
CA LYS A 34 10.89 7.36 -5.84
C LYS A 34 11.68 7.18 -4.55
N SER A 35 11.50 8.07 -3.58
CA SER A 35 12.19 7.94 -2.30
C SER A 35 11.81 6.66 -1.54
N LEU A 36 10.54 6.23 -1.60
CA LEU A 36 10.11 4.95 -1.04
C LEU A 36 10.71 3.75 -1.79
N TYR A 37 10.80 3.82 -3.12
CA TYR A 37 11.40 2.77 -3.95
C TYR A 37 12.89 2.63 -3.62
N ASP A 38 13.63 3.74 -3.63
CA ASP A 38 15.06 3.77 -3.32
C ASP A 38 15.33 3.26 -1.92
N TYR A 39 14.54 3.68 -0.92
CA TYR A 39 14.66 3.19 0.44
C TYR A 39 14.44 1.68 0.52
N LYS A 40 13.44 1.13 -0.19
CA LYS A 40 13.23 -0.32 -0.22
C LYS A 40 14.41 -1.07 -0.86
N VAL A 41 14.94 -0.58 -1.98
CA VAL A 41 16.02 -1.26 -2.73
C VAL A 41 17.35 -1.16 -1.98
N LYS A 42 17.64 -0.02 -1.34
CA LYS A 42 18.92 0.26 -0.67
C LYS A 42 18.94 -0.17 0.80
N SER A 43 17.80 -0.39 1.44
CA SER A 43 17.75 -0.74 2.87
C SER A 43 18.22 -2.17 3.13
N GLU A 44 19.30 -2.32 3.88
CA GLU A 44 19.80 -3.61 4.38
C GLU A 44 18.82 -4.28 5.38
N HIS A 45 18.02 -3.48 6.11
CA HIS A 45 17.05 -3.96 7.11
C HIS A 45 15.63 -4.16 6.54
N LYS A 46 15.43 -5.22 5.76
CA LYS A 46 14.18 -5.46 5.01
C LYS A 46 12.91 -5.52 5.89
N ASP A 47 13.01 -5.99 7.14
CA ASP A 47 11.83 -6.36 7.93
C ASP A 47 11.21 -5.24 8.81
N GLY A 48 12.03 -4.26 9.21
CA GLY A 48 11.59 -3.04 9.92
C GLY A 48 11.21 -1.94 8.93
N ALA A 49 12.01 -1.78 7.86
CA ALA A 49 11.83 -0.81 6.80
C ALA A 49 10.44 -0.89 6.13
N ILE A 50 9.91 -2.10 5.90
CA ILE A 50 8.62 -2.29 5.22
C ILE A 50 7.44 -1.66 5.98
N GLN A 51 7.44 -1.73 7.31
CA GLN A 51 6.36 -1.16 8.14
C GLN A 51 6.40 0.36 8.10
N GLU A 52 7.60 0.93 8.19
CA GLU A 52 7.82 2.36 8.14
C GLU A 52 7.47 2.93 6.76
N LEU A 53 7.90 2.26 5.69
CA LEU A 53 7.50 2.56 4.31
C LEU A 53 5.98 2.61 4.16
N PHE A 54 5.29 1.61 4.73
CA PHE A 54 3.84 1.55 4.64
C PHE A 54 3.16 2.68 5.40
N ILE A 55 3.62 3.03 6.60
CA ILE A 55 3.08 4.17 7.36
C ILE A 55 3.35 5.50 6.64
N LYS A 56 4.57 5.72 6.14
CA LYS A 56 4.93 6.93 5.37
C LYS A 56 4.01 7.07 4.16
N PHE A 57 3.80 5.98 3.43
CA PHE A 57 2.89 5.93 2.29
C PHE A 57 1.45 6.30 2.68
N LEU A 58 0.89 5.68 3.71
CA LEU A 58 -0.48 5.97 4.16
C LEU A 58 -0.64 7.44 4.56
N LYS A 59 0.35 8.01 5.27
CA LYS A 59 0.35 9.42 5.68
C LYS A 59 0.42 10.38 4.50
N HIS A 60 1.33 10.14 3.54
CA HIS A 60 1.48 10.98 2.34
C HIS A 60 0.18 11.09 1.56
N PHE A 61 -0.49 9.96 1.33
CA PHE A 61 -1.77 9.92 0.61
C PHE A 61 -3.01 10.16 1.50
N LYS A 62 -2.80 10.59 2.76
CA LYS A 62 -3.87 10.89 3.73
C LYS A 62 -4.88 9.74 3.92
N ILE A 63 -4.42 8.50 3.83
CA ILE A 63 -5.25 7.30 4.00
C ILE A 63 -5.41 7.04 5.50
N LYS A 64 -6.60 7.30 6.06
CA LYS A 64 -6.91 7.08 7.49
C LYS A 64 -7.40 5.67 7.81
N SER A 65 -8.05 5.03 6.85
CA SER A 65 -8.60 3.69 7.01
C SER A 65 -8.55 2.89 5.71
N PHE A 66 -8.45 1.57 5.82
CA PHE A 66 -8.40 0.67 4.69
C PHE A 66 -8.92 -0.73 5.02
N ARG A 67 -9.42 -1.52 4.07
CA ARG A 67 -9.71 -2.95 4.28
C ARG A 67 -8.61 -3.80 3.68
N ALA A 68 -8.38 -4.97 4.25
CA ALA A 68 -7.56 -6.00 3.64
C ALA A 68 -8.29 -7.34 3.75
N TYR A 69 -8.45 -8.01 2.61
CA TYR A 69 -9.10 -9.32 2.54
C TYR A 69 -8.17 -10.30 1.81
N ARG A 70 -8.48 -10.67 0.55
CA ARG A 70 -7.52 -11.30 -0.39
C ARG A 70 -6.93 -10.31 -1.39
N LYS A 71 -7.63 -9.19 -1.56
CA LYS A 71 -7.28 -7.96 -2.24
C LYS A 71 -7.61 -6.83 -1.26
N ILE A 72 -6.82 -5.76 -1.28
CA ILE A 72 -7.00 -4.62 -0.38
C ILE A 72 -8.26 -3.87 -0.82
N GLN A 73 -9.05 -3.36 0.12
CA GLN A 73 -10.20 -2.46 -0.16
C GLN A 73 -10.25 -1.21 0.76
N ILE A 74 -9.59 -0.10 0.44
CA ILE A 74 -9.78 1.21 1.10
C ILE A 74 -11.20 1.72 0.93
N GLU A 75 -11.84 2.13 2.02
CA GLU A 75 -13.19 2.69 1.98
C GLU A 75 -13.21 4.07 1.32
N PRO A 76 -14.24 4.36 0.50
CA PRO A 76 -14.23 5.53 -0.37
C PRO A 76 -14.86 6.74 0.33
N LYS A 77 -14.02 7.72 0.70
CA LYS A 77 -14.39 9.14 0.64
C LYS A 77 -13.39 10.00 -0.14
N ILE A 78 -12.13 9.56 -0.27
CA ILE A 78 -11.06 10.31 -0.98
C ILE A 78 -10.64 9.63 -2.30
N PHE A 79 -10.76 8.30 -2.42
CA PHE A 79 -10.35 7.55 -3.62
C PHE A 79 -11.54 7.19 -4.51
N ARG A 80 -11.87 8.05 -5.49
CA ARG A 80 -12.94 7.78 -6.48
C ARG A 80 -12.59 6.69 -7.50
N LYS A 81 -11.38 6.11 -7.51
CA LYS A 81 -10.97 5.05 -8.45
C LYS A 81 -10.23 3.90 -7.75
N ASN A 82 -10.67 2.69 -8.09
CA ASN A 82 -10.32 1.35 -7.59
C ASN A 82 -8.96 1.12 -6.91
N LEU A 83 -9.00 0.29 -5.87
CA LEU A 83 -7.89 -0.25 -5.06
C LEU A 83 -6.80 -1.07 -5.73
N ARG A 84 -6.95 -1.38 -7.00
CA ARG A 84 -5.80 -1.80 -7.81
C ARG A 84 -4.72 -0.73 -7.83
N VAL A 85 -5.12 0.54 -7.73
CA VAL A 85 -4.22 1.70 -7.70
C VAL A 85 -3.18 1.58 -6.60
N LEU A 86 -3.54 1.18 -5.37
CA LEU A 86 -2.59 1.06 -4.26
C LEU A 86 -1.43 0.10 -4.57
N PHE A 87 -1.75 -1.03 -5.21
CA PHE A 87 -0.75 -2.01 -5.64
C PHE A 87 0.05 -1.56 -6.85
N TYR A 88 -0.48 -0.63 -7.64
CA TYR A 88 0.28 -0.03 -8.73
C TYR A 88 1.23 1.05 -8.21
N ILE A 89 0.85 1.82 -7.19
CA ILE A 89 1.62 2.98 -6.69
C ILE A 89 2.61 2.64 -5.59
N MET A 90 2.36 1.61 -4.79
CA MET A 90 3.24 1.29 -3.68
C MET A 90 4.37 0.35 -4.14
N PRO A 91 5.64 0.60 -3.78
CA PRO A 91 6.76 -0.27 -4.15
C PRO A 91 6.82 -1.57 -3.32
N LEU A 92 5.69 -2.07 -2.78
CA LEU A 92 5.64 -3.33 -2.02
C LEU A 92 4.95 -4.43 -2.80
N THR A 93 5.50 -5.64 -2.70
CA THR A 93 4.79 -6.85 -3.11
C THR A 93 3.58 -7.07 -2.20
N ARG A 94 2.61 -7.86 -2.69
CA ARG A 94 1.48 -8.31 -1.88
C ARG A 94 1.89 -8.98 -0.56
N ARG A 95 2.96 -9.78 -0.56
CA ARG A 95 3.44 -10.49 0.65
C ARG A 95 4.01 -9.50 1.66
N GLU A 96 4.85 -8.56 1.22
CA GLU A 96 5.44 -7.53 2.07
C GLU A 96 4.37 -6.63 2.68
N TYR A 97 3.39 -6.22 1.90
CA TYR A 97 2.25 -5.43 2.37
C TYR A 97 1.46 -6.14 3.49
N LEU A 98 1.10 -7.41 3.28
CA LEU A 98 0.35 -8.19 4.29
C LEU A 98 1.18 -8.39 5.57
N LYS A 99 2.48 -8.61 5.43
CA LYS A 99 3.43 -8.68 6.54
C LYS A 99 3.50 -7.34 7.30
N ALA A 100 3.55 -6.22 6.58
CA ALA A 100 3.56 -4.88 7.15
C ALA A 100 2.33 -4.64 8.02
N ILE A 101 1.13 -4.92 7.49
CA ILE A 101 -0.12 -4.78 8.26
C ILE A 101 -0.10 -5.64 9.50
N LYS A 102 0.24 -6.93 9.37
CA LYS A 102 0.22 -7.85 10.49
C LYS A 102 1.07 -7.31 11.65
N LYS A 103 2.32 -6.92 11.36
CA LYS A 103 3.23 -6.34 12.36
C LYS A 103 2.73 -5.00 12.91
N LEU A 104 2.15 -4.14 12.08
CA LEU A 104 1.60 -2.85 12.55
C LEU A 104 0.36 -3.01 13.44
N VAL A 105 -0.42 -4.08 13.23
CA VAL A 105 -1.53 -4.45 14.11
C VAL A 105 -1.02 -5.01 15.44
N GLU A 106 -0.04 -5.92 15.39
CA GLU A 106 0.63 -6.46 16.58
C GLU A 106 1.26 -5.35 17.43
N ASN A 107 1.91 -4.37 16.78
CA ASN A 107 2.53 -3.22 17.43
C ASN A 107 1.53 -2.11 17.83
N GLY A 108 0.22 -2.35 17.67
CA GLY A 108 -0.83 -1.43 18.07
C GLY A 108 -0.96 -0.13 17.26
N LYS A 109 -0.11 0.09 16.23
CA LYS A 109 -0.13 1.28 15.34
C LYS A 109 -1.34 1.31 14.41
N ILE A 110 -1.91 0.15 14.10
CA ILE A 110 -3.12 0.01 13.30
C ILE A 110 -4.14 -0.82 14.09
N LYS A 111 -5.37 -0.29 14.21
CA LYS A 111 -6.50 -1.04 14.78
C LYS A 111 -7.12 -1.92 13.70
N ARG A 112 -7.26 -3.23 13.97
CA ARG A 112 -7.97 -4.19 13.11
C ARG A 112 -9.38 -4.43 13.65
N VAL A 113 -10.39 -4.18 12.84
CA VAL A 113 -11.82 -4.35 13.16
C VAL A 113 -12.42 -5.39 12.21
N LYS A 114 -13.06 -6.43 12.76
CA LYS A 114 -13.73 -7.46 11.95
C LYS A 114 -15.05 -6.91 11.40
N LEU A 115 -15.29 -7.08 10.10
CA LEU A 115 -16.56 -6.71 9.48
C LEU A 115 -17.54 -7.88 9.63
N ASN A 116 -18.54 -7.73 10.50
CA ASN A 116 -19.59 -8.73 10.69
C ASN A 116 -20.59 -8.62 9.53
N ASN A 117 -20.44 -9.48 8.52
CA ASN A 117 -21.51 -9.86 7.59
C ASN A 117 -21.07 -11.10 6.79
N GLY A 118 -21.56 -12.29 7.20
CA GLY A 118 -21.88 -13.46 6.37
C GLY A 118 -20.86 -14.05 5.39
N GLY A 119 -19.58 -13.66 5.40
CA GLY A 119 -18.58 -14.18 4.46
C GLY A 119 -17.15 -14.04 4.96
N ARG A 120 -16.25 -14.89 4.45
CA ARG A 120 -14.89 -15.15 4.97
C ARG A 120 -14.17 -13.85 5.43
N GLU A 121 -13.50 -13.91 6.58
CA GLU A 121 -12.47 -13.02 7.16
C GLU A 121 -12.25 -11.60 6.56
N ARG A 122 -13.28 -10.74 6.51
CA ARG A 122 -13.13 -9.34 6.10
C ARG A 122 -12.71 -8.46 7.29
N TYR A 123 -11.65 -7.69 7.11
CA TYR A 123 -11.15 -6.75 8.13
C TYR A 123 -11.08 -5.32 7.60
N HIS A 124 -11.47 -4.38 8.46
CA HIS A 124 -11.19 -2.95 8.35
C HIS A 124 -10.00 -2.61 9.24
N TYR A 125 -9.14 -1.73 8.77
CA TYR A 125 -7.91 -1.30 9.42
C TYR A 125 -7.93 0.22 9.53
N GLN A 126 -7.60 0.74 10.70
CA GLN A 126 -7.58 2.17 10.97
C GLN A 126 -6.23 2.55 11.58
N LEU A 127 -5.59 3.58 11.02
CA LEU A 127 -4.44 4.21 11.68
C LEU A 127 -4.89 4.77 13.02
N LYS A 128 -4.17 4.41 14.09
CA LYS A 128 -4.35 5.04 15.39
C LYS A 128 -3.66 6.39 15.44
#